data_AF-G2R9C4-F1
#
_entry.id   AF-G2R9C4-F1
#
_cell.length_a   1.000
_cell.length_b   1.000
_cell.length_c   1.000
_cell.angle_alpha   90.00
_cell.angle_beta   90.00
_cell.angle_gamma   90.00
#
_symmetry.space_group_name_H-M   'P 1'
#
loop_
_entity.id
_entity.type
_entity.pdbx_description
1 polymer ?
#
loop_
_entity_poly.entity_id
_entity_poly.type
_entity_poly.pdbx_seq_one_letter_code
_entity_poly.pdbx_strand_id
1 'polypeptide(L)' 'LGDYITVYLNDVLIYLSGSRKDYIRKVRLNLDLKKYIFAVKEVKYLGYIVEARVYIYPDPEKIKAIYK' A
#
# COMPACT_ATOMS: atom_id res chain seq x y z
N LEU A 1 -23.88 -19.52 14.11
CA LEU A 1 -22.54 -18.92 13.91
C LEU A 1 -22.45 -18.57 12.44
N GLY A 2 -22.11 -17.34 12.09
CA GLY A 2 -21.94 -16.95 10.69
C GLY A 2 -20.61 -17.45 10.16
N ASP A 3 -20.59 -17.97 8.94
CA ASP A 3 -19.37 -18.37 8.25
C ASP A 3 -18.51 -17.13 8.01
N TYR A 4 -17.25 -17.17 8.45
CA TYR A 4 -16.28 -16.11 8.21
C TYR A 4 -15.16 -16.61 7.30
N ILE A 5 -14.77 -15.76 6.35
CA ILE A 5 -13.62 -16.00 5.47
C ILE A 5 -12.45 -15.22 6.05
N THR A 6 -11.40 -15.93 6.45
CA THR A 6 -10.13 -15.32 6.87
C THR A 6 -9.20 -15.22 5.67
N VAL A 7 -8.78 -14.01 5.33
CA VAL A 7 -7.81 -13.74 4.25
C VAL A 7 -6.54 -13.15 4.86
N TYR A 8 -5.40 -13.77 4.58
CA TYR A 8 -4.09 -13.24 4.95
C TYR A 8 -3.52 -12.46 3.77
N LEU A 9 -3.43 -11.15 3.91
CA LEU A 9 -2.82 -10.26 2.92
C LEU A 9 -1.41 -9.90 3.41
N ASN A 10 -0.38 -10.16 2.60
CA ASN A 10 1.00 -9.81 2.94
C ASN A 10 1.23 -8.29 2.83
N ASP A 11 0.83 -7.69 1.71
CA ASP A 11 0.95 -6.26 1.48
C ASP A 11 -0.38 -5.72 0.92
N VAL A 12 -0.86 -4.59 1.46
CA VAL A 12 -2.09 -3.94 1.02
C VAL A 12 -1.82 -2.46 0.82
N LEU A 13 -1.97 -1.99 -0.42
CA LEU A 13 -1.91 -0.57 -0.74
C LEU A 13 -3.34 -0.01 -0.84
N ILE A 14 -3.68 0.91 0.07
CA ILE A 14 -5.01 1.55 0.10
C ILE A 14 -4.86 2.99 -0.39
N TYR A 15 -5.48 3.30 -1.52
CA TYR A 15 -5.55 4.65 -2.06
C TYR A 15 -6.91 5.29 -1.74
N LEU A 16 -6.90 6.43 -1.05
CA LEU A 16 -8.10 7.17 -0.67
C LEU A 16 -7.90 8.65 -1.00
N SER A 17 -8.87 9.27 -1.66
CA SER A 17 -8.94 10.71 -1.83
C SER A 17 -9.58 11.34 -0.58
N GLY A 18 -8.78 12.00 0.25
CA GLY A 18 -9.27 12.65 1.48
C GLY A 18 -8.13 13.03 2.44
N SER A 19 -8.48 13.53 3.62
CA SER A 19 -7.46 13.89 4.62
C SER A 19 -6.94 12.66 5.38
N ARG A 20 -5.74 12.76 5.97
CA ARG A 20 -5.16 11.70 6.80
C ARG A 20 -6.06 11.31 7.99
N LYS A 21 -6.85 12.24 8.52
CA LYS A 21 -7.82 11.95 9.60
C LYS A 21 -8.97 11.06 9.10
N ASP A 22 -9.42 11.25 7.87
CA ASP A 22 -10.45 10.41 7.25
C ASP A 22 -9.95 8.99 7.02
N TYR A 23 -8.66 8.85 6.69
CA TYR A 23 -8.00 7.55 6.55
C TYR A 23 -8.06 6.75 7.86
N ILE A 24 -7.61 7.34 8.97
CA ILE A 24 -7.60 6.66 10.28
C ILE A 24 -9.01 6.31 10.76
N ARG A 25 -10.00 7.18 10.47
CA ARG A 25 -11.40 6.94 10.84
C ARG A 25 -12.04 5.81 10.04
N LYS A 26 -11.73 5.69 8.73
CA LYS A 26 -12.28 4.66 7.84
C LYS A 26 -11.56 3.33 7.98
N VAL A 27 -10.25 3.34 8.17
CA VAL A 27 -9.43 2.15 8.39
C VAL A 27 -9.49 1.78 9.87
N ARG A 28 -10.68 1.32 10.33
CA ARG A 28 -10.87 0.66 11.64
C ARG A 28 -10.36 -0.79 11.57
N LEU A 29 -9.11 -0.99 11.18
CA LEU A 29 -8.43 -2.27 11.35
C LEU A 29 -7.48 -2.16 12.54
N ASN A 30 -7.37 -3.23 13.34
CA ASN A 30 -6.36 -3.38 14.40
C ASN A 30 -4.97 -3.57 13.78
N LEU A 31 -4.53 -2.58 13.00
CA LEU A 31 -3.24 -2.56 12.33
C LEU A 31 -2.24 -1.87 13.24
N ASP A 32 -1.05 -2.44 13.35
CA ASP A 32 0.07 -1.79 14.01
C ASP A 32 0.52 -0.59 13.16
N LEU A 33 0.01 0.59 13.49
CA LEU A 33 0.24 1.85 12.76
C LEU A 33 1.73 2.19 12.61
N LYS A 34 2.64 1.61 13.40
CA LYS A 34 4.09 1.79 13.25
C LYS A 34 4.66 1.12 12.02
N LYS A 35 4.00 0.07 11.50
CA LYS A 35 4.44 -0.68 10.31
C LYS A 35 3.96 -0.06 9.00
N TYR A 36 3.04 0.91 9.05
CA TYR A 36 2.42 1.47 7.86
C TYR A 36 2.95 2.87 7.54
N ILE A 37 3.24 3.08 6.27
CA ILE A 37 3.65 4.36 5.72
C ILE A 37 2.38 5.09 5.27
N PHE A 38 1.95 6.10 6.03
CA PHE A 38 0.75 6.89 5.71
C PHE A 38 1.09 8.16 4.94
N ALA A 39 0.23 8.51 3.99
CA ALA A 39 0.24 9.80 3.28
C ALA A 39 1.56 10.14 2.57
N VAL A 40 2.16 9.15 1.90
CA VAL A 40 3.33 9.36 1.05
C VAL A 40 2.93 9.65 -0.39
N LYS A 41 3.65 10.59 -1.01
CA LYS A 41 3.48 10.93 -2.43
C LYS A 41 3.96 9.80 -3.34
N GLU A 42 4.98 9.06 -2.90
CA GLU A 42 5.59 7.96 -3.63
C GLU A 42 5.87 6.78 -2.68
N VAL A 43 5.64 5.54 -3.13
CA VAL A 43 5.92 4.33 -2.35
C VAL A 43 6.45 3.21 -3.25
N LYS A 44 7.43 2.46 -2.76
CA LYS A 44 7.85 1.19 -3.38
C LYS A 44 6.90 0.07 -2.95
N TYR A 45 6.27 -0.61 -3.91
CA TYR A 45 5.33 -1.69 -3.68
C TYR A 45 5.53 -2.81 -4.70
N LEU A 46 5.84 -4.02 -4.24
CA LEU A 46 6.09 -5.21 -5.09
C LEU A 46 7.10 -4.99 -6.23
N GLY A 47 8.08 -4.11 -5.98
CA GLY A 47 9.11 -3.72 -6.95
C GLY A 47 8.59 -2.82 -8.08
N TYR A 48 7.51 -2.10 -7.81
CA TYR A 48 7.06 -0.95 -8.57
C TYR A 48 7.18 0.29 -7.69
N ILE A 49 7.40 1.43 -8.34
CA ILE A 49 7.26 2.74 -7.71
C ILE A 49 5.87 3.25 -8.07
N VAL A 50 5.09 3.55 -7.03
CA VAL A 50 3.73 4.07 -7.15
C VAL A 50 3.75 5.53 -6.70
N GLU A 51 3.56 6.45 -7.65
CA GLU A 51 3.35 7.87 -7.36
C GLU A 51 1.84 8.13 -7.31
N ALA A 52 1.36 8.58 -6.16
CA ALA A 52 -0.05 8.81 -5.91
C ALA A 52 -0.62 9.84 -6.91
N ARG A 53 -1.66 9.44 -7.67
CA ARG A 53 -2.34 10.22 -8.72
C ARG A 53 -1.57 10.48 -10.01
N VAL A 54 -0.36 9.95 -10.15
CA VAL A 54 0.49 10.28 -11.30
C VAL A 54 0.76 9.03 -12.14
N TYR A 55 1.63 8.15 -11.67
CA TYR A 55 2.09 6.99 -12.43
C TYR A 55 2.35 5.77 -11.54
N ILE A 56 2.26 4.59 -12.14
CA ILE A 56 2.82 3.35 -11.61
C ILE A 56 3.88 2.90 -12.61
N TYR A 57 5.12 2.76 -12.18
CA TYR A 57 6.22 2.35 -13.04
C TYR A 57 7.11 1.31 -12.36
N PRO A 58 7.76 0.41 -13.11
CA PRO A 58 8.62 -0.62 -12.52
C PRO A 58 9.83 0.01 -11.83
N ASP A 59 10.22 -0.54 -10.68
CA ASP A 59 11.42 -0.09 -9.98
C ASP A 59 12.66 -0.33 -10.88
N PRO A 60 13.47 0.71 -11.16
CA PRO A 60 14.71 0.56 -11.92
C PRO A 60 15.64 -0.53 -11.37
N GLU A 61 15.63 -0.79 -10.06
CA GLU A 61 16.42 -1.87 -9.45
C GLU A 61 15.90 -3.25 -9.85
N LYS A 62 14.58 -3.42 -9.90
CA LYS A 62 13.94 -4.66 -10.38
C LYS A 62 14.24 -4.89 -11.86
N ILE A 63 14.18 -3.84 -12.68
CA ILE A 63 14.53 -3.91 -14.10
C ILE A 63 15.99 -4.36 -14.26
N LYS A 64 16.93 -3.71 -13.54
CA LYS A 64 18.36 -4.08 -13.57
C LYS A 64 18.61 -5.54 -13.20
N ALA A 65 17.84 -6.09 -12.26
CA ALA A 65 17.98 -7.48 -11.84
C ALA A 65 17.55 -8.50 -12.90
N ILE A 66 16.70 -8.11 -13.86
CA ILE A 66 16.25 -8.99 -14.97
C ILE A 66 17.24 -8.99 -16.14
N TYR A 67 17.89 -7.85 -16.40
CA TYR A 67 18.84 -7.69 -17.50
C TYR A 67 20.26 -8.21 -17.18
N LYS A 68 20.47 -8.80 -16.00
CA LYS A 68 21.74 -9.35 -15.54
C LYS A 68 21.65 -10.87 -15.46
#